data_AF-A0A7J3I400-F1
#
_entry.id   AF-A0A7J3I400-F1
#
_cell.length_a   1.000
_cell.length_b   1.000
_cell.length_c   1.000
_cell.angle_alpha   90.00
_cell.angle_beta   90.00
_cell.angle_gamma   90.00
#
_symmetry.space_group_name_H-M   'P 1'
#
loop_
_entity.id
_entity.type
_entity.pdbx_description
1 polymer ?
#
loop_
_entity_poly.entity_id
_entity_poly.type
_entity_poly.pdbx_seq_one_letter_code
_entity_poly.pdbx_strand_id
1 'polypeptide(L)'
;MREGVWDTVRGVGIDVWGYIARLAVEKVGGRIDEPVTADIRRLIRLPTSLHGKTGFKVCPVPLRELSSFDPFKHALAFRGEATIHVDEAPKFRVGEEEFGPFKDEDVELPLSAAVLLICKGFAYLRG
;
A
#
# COMPACT_ATOMS: atom_id res chain seq x y z
N MET A 1 0.99 -12.37 48.88
CA MET A 1 0.58 -12.30 47.46
C MET A 1 1.82 -12.58 46.63
N ARG A 2 1.76 -13.46 45.64
CA ARG A 2 2.92 -13.75 44.78
C ARG A 2 3.26 -12.47 44.01
N GLU A 3 4.51 -12.03 44.10
CA GLU A 3 5.07 -10.99 43.22
C GLU A 3 4.73 -11.37 41.79
N GLY A 4 3.81 -10.62 41.18
CA GLY A 4 3.46 -10.83 39.79
C GLY A 4 4.59 -10.30 38.92
N VAL A 5 4.68 -10.77 37.67
CA VAL A 5 5.61 -10.22 36.66
C VAL A 5 5.51 -8.69 36.54
N TRP A 6 4.38 -8.11 36.97
CA TRP A 6 4.10 -6.68 36.98
C TRP A 6 4.88 -5.87 38.03
N ASP A 7 5.42 -6.49 39.08
CA ASP A 7 6.22 -5.83 40.11
C ASP A 7 7.74 -5.83 39.80
N THR A 8 8.13 -6.36 38.63
CA THR A 8 9.54 -6.51 38.22
C THR A 8 10.25 -5.15 38.07
N VAL A 9 9.50 -4.09 37.74
CA VAL A 9 10.04 -2.72 37.66
C VAL A 9 9.60 -1.96 38.91
N ARG A 10 10.57 -1.72 39.80
CA ARG A 10 10.33 -1.02 41.07
C ARG A 10 9.69 0.35 40.82
N GLY A 11 8.53 0.59 41.41
CA GLY A 11 7.78 1.85 41.29
C GLY A 11 6.76 1.89 40.15
N VAL A 12 6.62 0.81 39.36
CA VAL A 12 5.62 0.71 38.29
C VAL A 12 4.54 -0.29 38.69
N GLY A 13 3.41 0.24 39.16
CA GLY A 13 2.23 -0.58 39.47
C GLY A 13 1.43 -0.96 38.22
N ILE A 14 0.44 -1.83 38.40
CA ILE A 14 -0.44 -2.33 37.33
C ILE A 14 -1.16 -1.20 36.56
N ASP A 15 -1.51 -0.10 37.23
CA ASP A 15 -2.16 1.05 36.60
C ASP A 15 -1.23 1.77 35.61
N VAL A 16 0.05 1.89 35.98
CA VAL A 16 1.08 2.47 35.11
C VAL A 16 1.36 1.55 33.93
N TRP A 17 1.41 0.23 34.14
CA TRP A 17 1.48 -0.76 33.05
C TRP A 17 0.29 -0.66 32.10
N GLY A 18 -0.93 -0.50 32.64
CA GLY A 18 -2.14 -0.30 31.84
C GLY A 18 -2.08 0.97 31.00
N TYR A 19 -1.56 2.07 31.57
CA TYR A 19 -1.33 3.32 30.84
C TYR A 19 -0.29 3.15 29.71
N ILE A 20 0.85 2.50 30.00
CA ILE A 20 1.89 2.22 29.00
C ILE A 20 1.34 1.36 27.86
N ALA A 21 0.57 0.31 28.18
CA ALA A 21 -0.04 -0.56 27.19
C ALA A 21 -0.99 0.21 26.24
N ARG A 22 -1.81 1.12 26.77
CA ARG A 22 -2.68 1.97 25.94
C ARG A 22 -1.87 2.87 25.00
N LEU A 23 -0.84 3.54 25.51
CA LEU A 23 0.05 4.36 24.67
C LEU A 23 0.76 3.53 23.60
N ALA A 24 1.15 2.29 23.91
CA ALA A 24 1.75 1.39 22.94
C ALA A 24 0.76 1.04 21.82
N VAL A 25 -0.49 0.69 22.16
CA VAL A 25 -1.54 0.44 21.15
C VAL A 25 -1.79 1.67 20.28
N GLU A 26 -1.82 2.87 20.87
CA GLU A 26 -1.99 4.11 20.09
C GLU A 26 -0.80 4.40 19.15
N LYS A 27 0.42 4.13 19.61
CA LYS A 27 1.64 4.46 18.85
C LYS A 27 2.02 3.43 17.80
N VAL A 28 1.85 2.14 18.08
CA VAL A 28 2.35 1.04 17.23
C VAL A 28 1.29 0.00 16.90
N GLY A 29 0.06 0.16 17.38
CA GLY A 29 -1.04 -0.73 17.04
C GLY A 29 -1.33 -0.71 15.55
N GLY A 30 -1.41 -1.90 14.95
CA GLY A 30 -1.83 -2.05 13.56
C GLY A 30 -3.31 -1.77 13.40
N ARG A 31 -3.68 -1.02 12.36
CA ARG A 31 -5.09 -0.87 11.96
C ARG A 31 -5.44 -1.99 10.99
N ILE A 32 -6.20 -2.97 11.48
CA ILE A 32 -6.69 -4.09 10.66
C ILE A 32 -8.12 -3.83 10.20
N ASP A 33 -8.50 -4.43 9.09
CA ASP A 33 -9.88 -4.48 8.62
C ASP A 33 -10.56 -5.71 9.24
N GLU A 34 -11.20 -5.54 10.40
CA GLU A 34 -11.78 -6.63 11.20
C GLU A 34 -12.73 -7.54 10.41
N PRO A 35 -13.65 -7.03 9.55
CA PRO A 35 -14.46 -7.86 8.65
C PRO A 35 -13.66 -8.81 7.75
N VAL A 36 -12.43 -8.44 7.36
CA VAL A 36 -11.57 -9.32 6.55
C VAL A 36 -11.08 -10.50 7.37
N THR A 37 -10.74 -10.28 8.64
CA THR A 37 -10.15 -11.29 9.54
C THR A 37 -11.19 -12.25 10.09
N ALA A 38 -12.40 -11.77 10.40
CA ALA A 38 -13.46 -12.60 10.97
C ALA A 38 -14.11 -13.56 9.96
N ASP A 39 -14.03 -13.24 8.65
CA ASP A 39 -14.66 -14.03 7.59
C ASP A 39 -13.78 -15.20 7.12
N ILE A 40 -14.17 -16.42 7.51
CA ILE A 40 -13.48 -17.67 7.13
C ILE A 40 -13.69 -18.08 5.66
N ARG A 41 -14.57 -17.42 4.92
CA ARG A 41 -14.89 -17.73 3.50
C ARG A 41 -14.44 -16.62 2.55
N ARG A 42 -13.60 -15.70 3.01
CA ARG A 42 -13.23 -14.53 2.24
C ARG A 42 -12.41 -14.89 1.00
N LEU A 43 -12.74 -14.27 -0.13
CA LEU A 43 -11.91 -14.33 -1.33
C LEU A 43 -10.66 -13.47 -1.15
N ILE A 44 -9.50 -14.11 -1.27
CA ILE A 44 -8.19 -13.43 -1.28
C ILE A 44 -7.74 -13.25 -2.71
N ARG A 45 -7.15 -12.09 -3.00
CA ARG A 45 -6.62 -11.80 -4.32
C ARG A 45 -5.48 -12.77 -4.63
N LEU A 46 -5.53 -13.39 -5.80
CA LEU A 46 -4.54 -14.38 -6.22
C LEU A 46 -3.14 -13.74 -6.28
N PRO A 47 -2.12 -14.32 -5.63
CA PRO A 47 -0.73 -13.88 -5.80
C PRO A 47 -0.33 -13.83 -7.27
N THR A 48 0.55 -12.90 -7.62
CA THR A 48 1.05 -12.64 -8.99
C THR A 48 0.01 -12.20 -10.03
N SER A 49 -1.28 -12.14 -9.67
CA SER A 49 -2.34 -11.53 -10.51
C SER A 49 -2.20 -10.00 -10.61
N LEU A 50 -2.98 -9.39 -11.51
CA LEU A 50 -3.06 -7.93 -11.64
C LEU A 50 -4.19 -7.34 -10.78
N HIS A 51 -3.92 -6.19 -10.16
CA HIS A 51 -4.90 -5.41 -9.44
C HIS A 51 -5.65 -4.48 -10.41
N GLY A 52 -6.93 -4.76 -10.67
CA GLY A 52 -7.70 -4.05 -11.71
C GLY A 52 -7.84 -2.53 -11.56
N LYS A 53 -7.61 -1.94 -10.37
CA LYS A 53 -7.64 -0.47 -10.18
C LYS A 53 -6.28 0.22 -10.32
N THR A 54 -5.20 -0.52 -10.54
CA THR A 54 -3.85 0.05 -10.64
C THR A 54 -3.01 -0.57 -11.75
N GLY A 55 -3.37 -1.75 -12.25
CA GLY A 55 -2.52 -2.52 -13.17
C GLY A 55 -1.27 -3.09 -12.52
N PHE A 56 -1.11 -2.94 -11.19
CA PHE A 56 0.06 -3.46 -10.47
C PHE A 56 -0.13 -4.93 -10.12
N LYS A 57 0.98 -5.64 -10.02
CA LYS A 57 1.03 -7.04 -9.63
C LYS A 57 0.78 -7.21 -8.13
N VAL A 58 0.05 -8.25 -7.76
CA VAL A 58 -0.07 -8.70 -6.37
C VAL A 58 1.21 -9.41 -5.98
N CYS A 59 2.10 -8.73 -5.26
CA CYS A 59 3.41 -9.26 -4.89
C CYS A 59 3.36 -9.97 -3.54
N PRO A 60 3.79 -11.24 -3.45
CA PRO A 60 4.22 -11.82 -2.18
C PRO A 60 5.43 -11.05 -1.65
N VAL A 61 5.39 -10.60 -0.39
CA VAL A 61 6.49 -9.87 0.24
C VAL A 61 6.97 -10.64 1.47
N PRO A 62 8.21 -11.15 1.49
CA PRO A 62 8.80 -11.76 2.67
C PRO A 62 8.87 -10.76 3.83
N LEU A 63 8.64 -11.21 5.07
CA LEU A 63 8.63 -10.33 6.24
C LEU A 63 9.92 -9.49 6.39
N ARG A 64 11.07 -10.10 6.10
CA ARG A 64 12.39 -9.44 6.13
C ARG A 64 12.56 -8.30 5.11
N GLU A 65 11.75 -8.29 4.06
CA GLU A 65 11.81 -7.32 2.95
C GLU A 65 10.69 -6.28 3.05
N LEU A 66 9.77 -6.42 4.02
CA LEU A 66 8.59 -5.58 4.17
C LEU A 66 8.94 -4.08 4.30
N SER A 67 10.00 -3.76 5.05
CA SER A 67 10.46 -2.38 5.24
C SER A 67 11.07 -1.74 3.98
N SER A 68 11.60 -2.55 3.07
CA SER A 68 12.22 -2.10 1.81
C SER A 68 11.29 -2.16 0.60
N PHE A 69 10.10 -2.75 0.75
CA PHE A 69 9.20 -2.97 -0.37
C PHE A 69 8.51 -1.67 -0.82
N ASP A 70 8.89 -1.18 -1.99
CA ASP A 70 8.18 -0.11 -2.70
C ASP A 70 7.22 -0.66 -3.76
N PRO A 71 5.89 -0.51 -3.61
CA PRO A 71 4.92 -1.00 -4.59
C PRO A 71 5.04 -0.29 -5.95
N PHE A 72 5.46 0.97 -5.99
CA PHE A 72 5.61 1.71 -7.24
C PHE A 72 6.84 1.28 -8.05
N LYS A 73 7.73 0.46 -7.48
CA LYS A 73 8.91 -0.09 -8.16
C LYS A 73 8.79 -1.59 -8.36
N HIS A 74 8.45 -2.32 -7.31
CA HIS A 74 8.49 -3.79 -7.29
C HIS A 74 7.20 -4.44 -7.78
N ALA A 75 6.06 -3.71 -7.80
CA ALA A 75 4.78 -4.23 -8.26
C ALA A 75 4.45 -3.89 -9.72
N LEU A 76 5.41 -3.36 -10.48
CA LEU A 76 5.21 -3.05 -11.89
C LEU A 76 5.17 -4.33 -12.73
N ALA A 77 4.11 -4.49 -13.52
CA ALA A 77 3.89 -5.67 -14.35
C ALA A 77 4.23 -5.43 -15.83
N PHE A 78 4.17 -4.18 -16.28
CA PHE A 78 4.28 -3.81 -17.69
C PHE A 78 5.59 -3.07 -17.97
N ARG A 79 6.16 -3.30 -19.14
CA ARG A 79 7.37 -2.64 -19.65
C ARG A 79 7.09 -2.10 -21.06
N GLY A 80 7.85 -1.09 -21.47
CA GLY A 80 7.63 -0.34 -22.71
C GLY A 80 6.95 0.98 -22.45
N GLU A 81 6.54 1.65 -23.51
CA GLU A 81 5.93 2.98 -23.50
C GLU A 81 4.54 2.92 -24.15
N ALA A 82 3.67 3.86 -23.82
CA ALA A 82 2.39 4.05 -24.49
C ALA A 82 1.99 5.53 -24.49
N THR A 83 1.45 5.99 -25.62
CA THR A 83 0.80 7.30 -25.71
C THR A 83 -0.65 7.18 -25.27
N ILE A 84 -1.05 8.02 -24.32
CA ILE A 84 -2.42 8.10 -23.79
C ILE A 84 -2.89 9.54 -23.74
N HIS A 85 -4.20 9.75 -23.83
CA HIS A 85 -4.81 11.04 -23.55
C HIS A 85 -5.16 11.13 -22.07
N VAL A 86 -4.71 12.16 -21.38
CA VAL A 86 -4.95 12.38 -19.94
C VAL A 86 -5.89 13.56 -19.77
N ASP A 87 -7.06 13.31 -19.15
CA ASP A 87 -8.05 14.35 -18.88
C ASP A 87 -7.51 15.31 -17.80
N GLU A 88 -7.20 14.77 -16.63
CA GLU A 88 -6.59 15.49 -15.52
C GLU A 88 -5.93 14.49 -14.55
N ALA A 89 -4.64 14.68 -14.27
CA ALA A 89 -3.90 13.87 -13.31
C ALA A 89 -2.97 14.73 -12.45
N PRO A 90 -2.94 14.54 -11.11
CA PRO A 90 -1.97 15.21 -10.24
C PRO A 90 -0.55 14.70 -10.52
N LYS A 91 0.47 15.30 -9.90
CA LYS A 91 1.81 14.70 -9.85
C LYS A 91 1.76 13.32 -9.22
N PHE A 92 2.44 12.35 -9.82
CA PHE A 92 2.50 10.99 -9.31
C PHE A 92 3.83 10.32 -9.67
N ARG A 93 4.19 9.27 -8.92
CA ARG A 93 5.43 8.52 -9.12
C ARG A 93 5.12 7.10 -9.59
N VAL A 94 5.86 6.63 -10.59
CA VAL A 94 5.92 5.22 -10.98
C VAL A 94 7.37 4.88 -11.28
N GLY A 95 7.88 3.82 -10.66
CA GLY A 95 9.29 3.51 -10.68
C GLY A 95 10.11 4.54 -9.88
N GLU A 96 11.20 5.00 -10.48
CA GLU A 96 12.07 6.06 -9.95
C GLU A 96 11.69 7.46 -10.43
N GLU A 97 10.67 7.57 -11.30
CA GLU A 97 10.34 8.79 -12.02
C GLU A 97 9.01 9.40 -11.54
N GLU A 98 8.96 10.73 -11.52
CA GLU A 98 7.75 11.49 -11.27
C GLU A 98 7.19 12.03 -12.60
N PHE A 99 5.87 11.96 -12.75
CA PHE A 99 5.14 12.41 -13.92
C PHE A 99 4.07 13.44 -13.53
N GLY A 100 3.65 14.23 -14.50
CA GLY A 100 2.61 15.24 -14.35
C GLY A 100 3.06 16.49 -13.56
N PRO A 101 2.10 17.32 -13.12
CA PRO A 101 0.67 17.15 -13.35
C PRO A 101 0.34 17.26 -14.84
N PHE A 102 -0.71 16.58 -15.27
CA PHE A 102 -1.18 16.61 -16.66
C PHE A 102 -2.60 17.14 -16.72
N LYS A 103 -2.92 17.83 -17.82
CA LYS A 103 -4.28 18.32 -18.05
C LYS A 103 -4.58 18.46 -19.55
N ASP A 104 -5.58 17.72 -20.01
CA ASP A 104 -6.10 17.74 -21.39
C ASP A 104 -4.97 17.65 -22.43
N GLU A 105 -4.11 16.63 -22.30
CA GLU A 105 -2.93 16.46 -23.14
C GLU A 105 -2.66 14.99 -23.48
N ASP A 106 -2.08 14.76 -24.66
CA ASP A 106 -1.55 13.46 -25.06
C ASP A 106 -0.11 13.34 -24.59
N VAL A 107 0.18 12.30 -23.80
CA VAL A 107 1.51 12.06 -23.21
C VAL A 107 1.97 10.64 -23.50
N GLU A 108 3.24 10.50 -23.87
CA GLU A 108 3.93 9.21 -23.90
C GLU A 108 4.51 8.93 -22.52
N LEU A 109 4.12 7.80 -21.94
CA LEU A 109 4.52 7.40 -20.59
C LEU A 109 4.93 5.93 -20.57
N PRO A 110 5.75 5.52 -19.57
CA PRO A 110 6.01 4.12 -19.35
C PRO A 110 4.70 3.36 -19.20
N LEU A 111 4.60 2.19 -19.81
CA LEU A 111 3.36 1.44 -19.92
C LEU A 111 2.72 1.17 -18.55
N SER A 112 3.53 0.96 -17.51
CA SER A 112 3.02 0.82 -16.14
C SER A 112 2.37 2.09 -15.59
N ALA A 113 2.89 3.28 -15.94
CA ALA A 113 2.30 4.58 -15.58
C ALA A 113 1.04 4.86 -16.40
N ALA A 114 1.07 4.57 -17.70
CA ALA A 114 -0.09 4.71 -18.57
C ALA A 114 -1.27 3.84 -18.10
N VAL A 115 -1.01 2.55 -17.83
CA VAL A 115 -2.02 1.62 -17.30
C VAL A 115 -2.53 2.09 -15.93
N LEU A 116 -1.67 2.62 -15.05
CA LEU A 116 -2.11 3.15 -13.77
C LEU A 116 -3.14 4.26 -13.96
N LEU A 117 -2.86 5.24 -14.83
CA LEU A 117 -3.80 6.35 -15.09
C LEU A 117 -5.10 5.87 -15.72
N ILE A 118 -5.03 4.94 -16.68
CA ILE A 118 -6.23 4.35 -17.29
C ILE A 118 -7.07 3.60 -16.24
N CYS A 119 -6.45 2.74 -15.43
CA CYS A 119 -7.16 1.99 -14.38
C CYS A 119 -7.74 2.90 -13.28
N LYS A 120 -7.18 4.10 -13.11
CA LYS A 120 -7.70 5.14 -12.20
C LYS A 120 -8.78 6.01 -12.83
N GLY A 121 -9.01 5.89 -14.14
CA GLY A 121 -9.99 6.68 -14.87
C GLY A 121 -9.54 8.12 -15.14
N PHE A 122 -8.23 8.39 -15.14
CA PHE A 122 -7.67 9.71 -15.48
C PHE A 122 -7.26 9.82 -16.94
N ALA A 123 -7.24 8.71 -17.67
CA ALA A 123 -6.74 8.66 -19.03
C ALA A 123 -7.39 7.54 -19.84
N TYR A 124 -7.24 7.62 -21.16
CA TYR A 124 -7.68 6.59 -22.10
C TYR A 124 -6.74 6.49 -23.30
N LEU A 125 -6.78 5.35 -24.00
CA LEU A 125 -6.06 5.17 -25.26
C LEU A 125 -6.81 5.91 -26.37
N ARG A 126 -6.12 6.74 -27.14
CA ARG A 126 -6.62 7.19 -28.44
C ARG A 126 -6.41 6.08 -29.47
N GLY A 127 -7.49 5.71 -30.15
CA GLY A 127 -7.45 4.82 -31.31
C GLY A 127 -7.08 5.56 -32.59
#